data_AF-A0A2A2R3S3-F1
#
_entry.id   AF-A0A2A2R3S3-F1
#
_cell.length_a   1.000
_cell.length_b   1.000
_cell.length_c   1.000
_cell.angle_alpha   90.00
_cell.angle_beta   90.00
_cell.angle_gamma   90.00
#
_symmetry.space_group_name_H-M   'P 1'
#
loop_
_entity.id
_entity.type
_entity.pdbx_description
1 polymer ?
#
loop_
_entity_poly.entity_id
_entity_poly.type
_entity_poly.pdbx_seq_one_letter_code
_entity_poly.pdbx_strand_id
1 'polypeptide(L)'
;MTLSGLAGSAAAIAAGGATGDLIVIGSNVTNQTLTISNAAASNGTNRLVVLGLGQSGNFNVVNSGATLVVSSSISGTTAGLNKTGAGTVLLNSQYNSYVGTTTVSAGTLGGSGRVKDVEVKGGGTLAPGEMAIGTFSTSNLLMNAGSTLAIEINTSTATTDLLKVNGNVALDAGAILTLTDLGSNVALALGTTLTILDYGNTATWTGLFTLNGVVLADDSIFTMGANTFQISYDGYNGSINDITLTTVVPEPAPFAVLIMGGCFLWILSRRHRSVLALR
;
A
#
# COMPACT_ATOMS: atom_id res chain seq x y z
N MET A 1 -15.94 4.25 -27.86
CA MET A 1 -16.75 3.03 -28.04
C MET A 1 -17.94 3.15 -27.11
N THR A 2 -19.16 3.26 -27.65
CA THR A 2 -20.38 3.32 -26.84
C THR A 2 -20.95 1.91 -26.80
N LEU A 3 -20.99 1.32 -25.61
CA LEU A 3 -21.56 0.00 -25.39
C LEU A 3 -22.98 0.18 -24.86
N SER A 4 -23.98 -0.11 -25.67
CA SER A 4 -25.38 -0.19 -25.26
C SER A 4 -25.99 -1.50 -25.75
N GLY A 5 -26.80 -2.13 -24.91
CA GLY A 5 -27.54 -3.34 -25.22
C GLY A 5 -29.02 -3.16 -24.85
N LEU A 6 -29.92 -3.76 -25.65
CA LEU A 6 -31.32 -3.89 -25.29
C LEU A 6 -31.46 -4.80 -24.06
N ALA A 7 -32.58 -4.71 -23.34
CA ALA A 7 -32.89 -5.61 -22.22
C ALA A 7 -32.76 -7.08 -22.68
N GLY A 8 -31.88 -7.85 -22.01
CA GLY A 8 -31.58 -9.23 -22.37
C GLY A 8 -30.49 -9.43 -23.43
N SER A 9 -29.84 -8.37 -23.92
CA SER A 9 -28.69 -8.46 -24.84
C SER A 9 -27.36 -8.22 -24.09
N ALA A 10 -26.36 -9.07 -24.34
CA ALA A 10 -25.00 -8.81 -23.88
C ALA A 10 -24.39 -7.64 -24.68
N ALA A 11 -24.24 -6.47 -24.05
CA ALA A 11 -23.75 -5.25 -24.71
C ALA A 11 -22.27 -5.32 -25.14
N ALA A 12 -21.48 -6.23 -24.54
CA ALA A 12 -20.13 -6.58 -24.94
C ALA A 12 -19.78 -7.97 -24.41
N ILE A 13 -19.15 -8.80 -25.24
CA ILE A 13 -18.43 -10.01 -24.81
C ILE A 13 -16.97 -9.76 -25.13
N ALA A 14 -16.14 -9.53 -24.12
CA ALA A 14 -14.70 -9.63 -24.31
C ALA A 14 -14.37 -11.11 -24.48
N ALA A 15 -13.78 -11.50 -25.63
CA ALA A 15 -13.26 -12.85 -25.80
C ALA A 15 -12.20 -13.11 -24.72
N GLY A 16 -12.46 -14.06 -23.81
CA GLY A 16 -11.50 -14.45 -22.76
C GLY A 16 -11.96 -14.32 -21.30
N GLY A 17 -13.25 -14.12 -21.02
CA GLY A 17 -13.77 -14.10 -19.64
C GLY A 17 -14.28 -15.45 -19.13
N ALA A 18 -14.13 -15.68 -17.82
CA ALA A 18 -14.78 -16.80 -17.12
C ALA A 18 -16.20 -16.42 -16.66
N THR A 19 -17.02 -17.41 -16.32
CA THR A 19 -18.33 -17.15 -15.67
C THR A 19 -18.11 -16.36 -14.37
N GLY A 20 -18.80 -15.21 -14.23
CA GLY A 20 -18.69 -14.32 -13.07
C GLY A 20 -17.79 -13.09 -13.29
N ASP A 21 -17.13 -12.98 -14.45
CA ASP A 21 -16.38 -11.77 -14.77
C ASP A 21 -17.33 -10.59 -15.03
N LEU A 22 -17.12 -9.52 -14.27
CA LEU A 22 -17.82 -8.24 -14.45
C LEU A 22 -17.17 -7.44 -15.58
N ILE A 23 -15.84 -7.39 -15.60
CA ILE A 23 -15.04 -6.75 -16.66
C ILE A 23 -13.79 -7.58 -16.89
N VAL A 24 -13.48 -7.81 -18.16
CA VAL A 24 -12.23 -8.43 -18.60
C VAL A 24 -11.47 -7.47 -19.50
N ILE A 25 -10.22 -7.18 -19.14
CA ILE A 25 -9.26 -6.51 -20.02
C ILE A 25 -8.33 -7.61 -20.56
N GLY A 26 -8.53 -7.96 -21.83
CA GLY A 26 -7.83 -9.07 -22.47
C GLY A 26 -6.33 -8.81 -22.70
N SER A 27 -5.60 -9.88 -23.02
CA SER A 27 -4.13 -9.91 -23.13
C SER A 27 -3.54 -8.92 -24.15
N ASN A 28 -4.31 -8.48 -25.14
CA ASN A 28 -3.84 -7.57 -26.20
C ASN A 28 -3.90 -6.09 -25.81
N VAL A 29 -4.45 -5.76 -24.64
CA VAL A 29 -4.41 -4.40 -24.10
C VAL A 29 -3.11 -4.25 -23.34
N THR A 30 -2.09 -3.66 -23.95
CA THR A 30 -0.72 -3.64 -23.40
C THR A 30 -0.35 -2.34 -22.70
N ASN A 31 -1.05 -1.23 -22.97
CA ASN A 31 -0.76 0.12 -22.47
C ASN A 31 -1.98 1.06 -22.44
N GLN A 32 -3.20 0.53 -22.56
CA GLN A 32 -4.40 1.38 -22.59
C GLN A 32 -5.19 1.26 -21.29
N THR A 33 -5.58 2.42 -20.78
CA THR A 33 -6.50 2.54 -19.66
C THR A 33 -7.92 2.41 -20.17
N LEU A 34 -8.68 1.42 -19.67
CA LEU A 34 -10.13 1.49 -19.74
C LEU A 34 -10.60 2.31 -18.55
N THR A 35 -11.20 3.47 -18.81
CA THR A 35 -11.78 4.31 -17.75
C THR A 35 -13.30 4.16 -17.72
N ILE A 36 -13.82 3.79 -16.57
CA ILE A 36 -15.24 3.85 -16.24
C ILE A 36 -15.43 4.99 -15.26
N SER A 37 -15.89 6.12 -15.77
CA SER A 37 -16.17 7.29 -14.95
C SER A 37 -17.63 7.66 -15.07
N ASN A 38 -18.15 8.20 -13.98
CA ASN A 38 -19.40 8.92 -14.02
C ASN A 38 -19.15 10.38 -14.44
N ALA A 39 -17.96 10.81 -14.89
CA ALA A 39 -17.66 12.19 -15.29
C ALA A 39 -18.33 12.53 -16.63
N ALA A 40 -18.81 13.76 -16.81
CA ALA A 40 -19.38 14.17 -18.09
C ALA A 40 -18.25 14.21 -19.13
N ALA A 41 -18.36 13.40 -20.19
CA ALA A 41 -17.91 13.87 -21.49
C ALA A 41 -18.73 15.13 -21.80
N SER A 42 -18.10 16.18 -22.33
CA SER A 42 -18.58 17.56 -22.35
C SER A 42 -20.00 17.83 -22.91
N ASN A 43 -20.80 16.82 -23.31
CA ASN A 43 -22.16 16.96 -23.86
C ASN A 43 -23.13 15.78 -23.60
N GLY A 44 -23.01 14.96 -22.54
CA GLY A 44 -23.88 13.77 -22.34
C GLY A 44 -24.79 13.76 -21.09
N THR A 45 -26.11 13.59 -21.26
CA THR A 45 -27.12 13.47 -20.18
C THR A 45 -27.25 12.05 -19.59
N ASN A 46 -26.87 11.02 -20.35
CA ASN A 46 -26.93 9.61 -19.89
C ASN A 46 -25.55 9.17 -19.42
N ARG A 47 -25.34 9.16 -18.09
CA ARG A 47 -24.09 8.79 -17.44
C ARG A 47 -24.23 7.40 -16.82
N LEU A 48 -23.18 6.60 -16.86
CA LEU A 48 -23.08 5.45 -15.96
C LEU A 48 -22.87 6.00 -14.54
N VAL A 49 -23.97 6.21 -13.82
CA VAL A 49 -23.93 6.79 -12.48
C VAL A 49 -23.39 5.78 -11.48
N VAL A 50 -23.77 4.50 -11.64
CA VAL A 50 -23.44 3.41 -10.71
C VAL A 50 -23.18 2.11 -11.46
N LEU A 51 -22.11 1.40 -11.08
CA LEU A 51 -21.91 0.00 -11.42
C LEU A 51 -22.68 -0.87 -10.40
N GLY A 52 -23.82 -1.42 -10.81
CA GLY A 52 -24.63 -2.29 -9.96
C GLY A 52 -24.16 -3.74 -9.99
N LEU A 53 -23.95 -4.34 -8.83
CA LEU A 53 -23.57 -5.73 -8.65
C LEU A 53 -24.79 -6.53 -8.16
N GLY A 54 -25.25 -7.48 -8.99
CA GLY A 54 -26.25 -8.46 -8.58
C GLY A 54 -25.65 -9.64 -7.80
N GLN A 55 -24.37 -9.91 -8.00
CA GLN A 55 -23.53 -10.94 -7.36
C GLN A 55 -22.08 -10.43 -7.33
N SER A 56 -21.18 -11.09 -6.58
CA SER A 56 -19.77 -10.70 -6.57
C SER A 56 -19.19 -10.65 -7.98
N GLY A 57 -18.55 -9.53 -8.33
CA GLY A 57 -18.07 -9.27 -9.68
C GLY A 57 -16.55 -9.38 -9.78
N ASN A 58 -16.05 -10.09 -10.81
CA ASN A 58 -14.61 -10.13 -11.04
C ASN A 58 -14.15 -8.99 -11.97
N PHE A 59 -13.10 -8.28 -11.56
CA PHE A 59 -12.27 -7.49 -12.45
C PHE A 59 -11.04 -8.31 -12.84
N ASN A 60 -11.03 -8.80 -14.08
CA ASN A 60 -9.95 -9.63 -14.61
C ASN A 60 -9.11 -8.81 -15.61
N VAL A 61 -8.04 -8.22 -15.11
CA VAL A 61 -7.10 -7.45 -15.96
C VAL A 61 -5.93 -8.38 -16.29
N VAL A 62 -6.01 -9.05 -17.44
CA VAL A 62 -5.14 -10.19 -17.75
C VAL A 62 -3.70 -9.74 -17.99
N ASN A 63 -3.50 -8.67 -18.76
CA ASN A 63 -2.18 -8.15 -19.08
C ASN A 63 -1.62 -7.32 -17.93
N SER A 64 -0.37 -7.58 -17.52
CA SER A 64 0.33 -6.85 -16.45
C SER A 64 0.56 -5.36 -16.75
N GLY A 65 0.63 -4.98 -18.03
CA GLY A 65 0.75 -3.57 -18.46
C GLY A 65 -0.58 -2.83 -18.61
N ALA A 66 -1.71 -3.52 -18.41
CA ALA A 66 -3.03 -2.90 -18.51
C ALA A 66 -3.52 -2.34 -17.17
N THR A 67 -4.29 -1.26 -17.27
CA THR A 67 -4.95 -0.63 -16.12
C THR A 67 -6.44 -0.45 -16.40
N LEU A 68 -7.28 -0.88 -15.46
CA LEU A 68 -8.69 -0.51 -15.38
C LEU A 68 -8.83 0.62 -14.37
N VAL A 69 -9.38 1.76 -14.76
CA VAL A 69 -9.72 2.84 -13.83
C VAL A 69 -11.23 2.90 -13.64
N VAL A 70 -11.70 2.79 -12.41
CA VAL A 70 -13.12 2.89 -12.05
C VAL A 70 -13.31 4.06 -11.08
N SER A 71 -13.83 5.17 -11.59
CA SER A 71 -14.14 6.37 -10.80
C SER A 71 -15.62 6.50 -10.47
N SER A 72 -16.50 5.75 -11.16
CA SER A 72 -17.92 5.66 -10.80
C SER A 72 -18.13 4.86 -9.51
N SER A 73 -19.17 5.17 -8.74
CA SER A 73 -19.54 4.35 -7.57
C SER A 73 -19.99 2.95 -7.98
N ILE A 74 -19.61 1.96 -7.17
CA ILE A 74 -20.03 0.57 -7.28
C ILE A 74 -21.02 0.28 -6.15
N SER A 75 -22.15 -0.36 -6.46
CA SER A 75 -23.20 -0.71 -5.48
C SER A 75 -23.53 -2.20 -5.55
N GLY A 76 -24.01 -2.78 -4.44
CA GLY A 76 -24.39 -4.19 -4.39
C GLY A 76 -24.87 -4.61 -3.00
N THR A 77 -26.01 -5.29 -2.91
CA THR A 77 -26.63 -5.59 -1.60
C THR A 77 -26.08 -6.85 -0.93
N THR A 78 -25.42 -7.72 -1.68
CA THR A 78 -24.80 -8.97 -1.20
C THR A 78 -23.42 -9.24 -1.82
N ALA A 79 -23.05 -8.42 -2.80
CA ALA A 79 -21.92 -8.66 -3.68
C ALA A 79 -20.61 -8.03 -3.17
N GLY A 80 -19.50 -8.75 -3.37
CA GLY A 80 -18.14 -8.25 -3.24
C GLY A 80 -17.47 -8.00 -4.59
N LEU A 81 -16.17 -7.70 -4.56
CA LEU A 81 -15.35 -7.51 -5.75
C LEU A 81 -14.17 -8.48 -5.73
N ASN A 82 -13.85 -9.08 -6.88
CA ASN A 82 -12.69 -9.94 -7.01
C ASN A 82 -11.72 -9.35 -8.04
N LYS A 83 -10.56 -8.87 -7.59
CA LYS A 83 -9.46 -8.52 -8.49
C LYS A 83 -8.67 -9.77 -8.86
N THR A 84 -8.62 -10.08 -10.15
CA THR A 84 -7.86 -11.19 -10.75
C THR A 84 -7.06 -10.68 -11.95
N GLY A 85 -6.25 -11.57 -12.55
CA GLY A 85 -5.34 -11.20 -13.64
C GLY A 85 -4.13 -10.38 -13.16
N ALA A 86 -3.09 -10.30 -13.99
CA ALA A 86 -1.81 -9.73 -13.59
C ALA A 86 -1.75 -8.19 -13.58
N GLY A 87 -2.68 -7.50 -14.25
CA GLY A 87 -2.69 -6.05 -14.37
C GLY A 87 -3.28 -5.31 -13.18
N THR A 88 -3.56 -4.02 -13.39
CA THR A 88 -3.94 -3.09 -12.32
C THR A 88 -5.41 -2.69 -12.41
N VAL A 89 -6.07 -2.58 -11.25
CA VAL A 89 -7.38 -1.92 -11.11
C VAL A 89 -7.22 -0.75 -10.14
N LEU A 90 -7.62 0.44 -10.55
CA LEU A 90 -7.70 1.63 -9.71
C LEU A 90 -9.17 1.91 -9.38
N LEU A 91 -9.53 1.89 -8.10
CA LEU A 91 -10.86 2.26 -7.63
C LEU A 91 -10.79 3.63 -6.95
N ASN A 92 -11.38 4.65 -7.58
CA ASN A 92 -11.23 6.05 -7.15
C ASN A 92 -12.53 6.65 -6.60
N SER A 93 -13.62 5.88 -6.60
CA SER A 93 -14.88 6.37 -6.03
C SER A 93 -14.82 6.40 -4.50
N GLN A 94 -15.24 7.52 -3.92
CA GLN A 94 -15.44 7.67 -2.47
C GLN A 94 -16.78 7.09 -1.98
N TYR A 95 -17.66 6.68 -2.91
CA TYR A 95 -19.06 6.40 -2.62
C TYR A 95 -19.48 4.97 -2.96
N ASN A 96 -18.54 4.02 -2.88
CA ASN A 96 -18.87 2.62 -3.05
C ASN A 96 -19.80 2.13 -1.92
N SER A 97 -20.89 1.47 -2.30
CA SER A 97 -21.94 1.00 -1.41
C SER A 97 -22.21 -0.51 -1.50
N TYR A 98 -21.43 -1.25 -2.29
CA TYR A 98 -21.44 -2.71 -2.19
C TYR A 98 -21.05 -3.16 -0.79
N VAL A 99 -21.50 -4.33 -0.34
CA VAL A 99 -21.31 -4.76 1.06
C VAL A 99 -20.33 -5.92 1.23
N GLY A 100 -20.09 -6.71 0.19
CA GLY A 100 -19.18 -7.85 0.26
C GLY A 100 -17.71 -7.42 0.26
N THR A 101 -16.85 -8.35 0.65
CA THR A 101 -15.40 -8.18 0.66
C THR A 101 -14.84 -7.91 -0.73
N THR A 102 -13.82 -7.08 -0.81
CA THR A 102 -12.98 -6.91 -1.98
C THR A 102 -11.76 -7.80 -1.85
N THR A 103 -11.74 -8.90 -2.61
CA THR A 103 -10.65 -9.86 -2.60
C THR A 103 -9.68 -9.59 -3.75
N VAL A 104 -8.40 -9.41 -3.43
CA VAL A 104 -7.31 -9.26 -4.41
C VAL A 104 -6.59 -10.59 -4.53
N SER A 105 -6.88 -11.34 -5.59
CA SER A 105 -6.32 -12.67 -5.81
C SER A 105 -5.04 -12.66 -6.67
N ALA A 106 -4.85 -11.63 -7.50
CA ALA A 106 -3.66 -11.46 -8.34
C ALA A 106 -3.55 -10.00 -8.85
N GLY A 107 -2.33 -9.61 -9.23
CA GLY A 107 -2.04 -8.27 -9.75
C GLY A 107 -2.28 -7.17 -8.72
N THR A 108 -2.52 -5.95 -9.17
CA THR A 108 -2.60 -4.78 -8.27
C THR A 108 -4.02 -4.24 -8.18
N LEU A 109 -4.51 -4.06 -6.95
CA LEU A 109 -5.62 -3.16 -6.64
C LEU A 109 -5.04 -1.88 -6.02
N GLY A 110 -5.46 -0.73 -6.52
CA GLY A 110 -5.05 0.56 -5.97
C GLY A 110 -6.09 1.64 -6.18
N GLY A 111 -5.62 2.89 -6.18
CA GLY A 111 -6.43 4.07 -6.38
C GLY A 111 -6.51 4.94 -5.13
N SER A 112 -7.39 5.93 -5.18
CA SER A 112 -7.62 6.89 -4.09
C SER A 112 -9.00 6.76 -3.44
N GLY A 113 -9.77 5.72 -3.80
CA GLY A 113 -11.16 5.54 -3.40
C GLY A 113 -11.35 4.88 -2.04
N ARG A 114 -12.62 4.57 -1.76
CA ARG A 114 -13.05 3.83 -0.57
C ARG A 114 -13.69 2.52 -0.96
N VAL A 115 -13.34 1.44 -0.29
CA VAL A 115 -13.93 0.10 -0.43
C VAL A 115 -14.41 -0.44 0.92
N LYS A 116 -15.05 -1.60 0.90
CA LYS A 116 -15.41 -2.33 2.13
C LYS A 116 -14.19 -3.08 2.67
N ASP A 117 -14.42 -4.23 3.30
CA ASP A 117 -13.36 -5.10 3.76
C ASP A 117 -12.48 -5.50 2.58
N VAL A 118 -11.18 -5.56 2.81
CA VAL A 118 -10.19 -6.00 1.82
C VAL A 118 -9.48 -7.24 2.33
N GLU A 119 -9.45 -8.26 1.48
CA GLU A 119 -8.61 -9.45 1.64
C GLU A 119 -7.60 -9.47 0.49
N VAL A 120 -6.30 -9.46 0.79
CA VAL A 120 -5.25 -9.60 -0.21
C VAL A 120 -4.65 -11.00 -0.07
N LYS A 121 -4.86 -11.84 -1.08
CA LYS A 121 -4.34 -13.21 -1.10
C LYS A 121 -2.86 -13.21 -1.52
N GLY A 122 -2.18 -14.33 -1.26
CA GLY A 122 -0.82 -14.54 -1.73
C GLY A 122 -0.68 -14.29 -3.24
N GLY A 123 0.24 -13.43 -3.64
CA GLY A 123 0.43 -12.98 -5.03
C GLY A 123 -0.44 -11.79 -5.48
N GLY A 124 -1.33 -11.29 -4.61
CA GLY A 124 -2.04 -10.02 -4.81
C GLY A 124 -1.29 -8.84 -4.19
N THR A 125 -1.49 -7.65 -4.75
CA THR A 125 -0.92 -6.38 -4.28
C THR A 125 -2.02 -5.36 -4.01
N LEU A 126 -1.98 -4.72 -2.84
CA LEU A 126 -2.73 -3.51 -2.53
C LEU A 126 -1.78 -2.31 -2.58
N ALA A 127 -2.08 -1.32 -3.41
CA ALA A 127 -1.25 -0.13 -3.62
C ALA A 127 -2.11 1.13 -3.48
N PRO A 128 -2.24 1.73 -2.29
CA PRO A 128 -2.91 3.02 -2.12
C PRO A 128 -2.28 4.08 -3.04
N GLY A 129 -3.07 5.06 -3.48
CA GLY A 129 -2.61 6.09 -4.41
C GLY A 129 -3.04 5.84 -5.85
N GLU A 130 -3.05 6.91 -6.66
CA GLU A 130 -3.42 6.86 -8.07
C GLU A 130 -2.33 7.54 -8.92
N MET A 131 -1.29 6.77 -9.29
CA MET A 131 -0.14 7.26 -10.09
C MET A 131 0.65 8.40 -9.40
N ALA A 132 0.39 8.63 -8.11
CA ALA A 132 1.02 9.59 -7.22
C ALA A 132 0.54 9.30 -5.79
N ILE A 133 1.18 9.97 -4.82
CA ILE A 133 0.84 9.94 -3.40
C ILE A 133 -0.67 10.16 -3.20
N GLY A 134 -1.33 9.21 -2.54
CA GLY A 134 -2.75 9.29 -2.24
C GLY A 134 -3.20 8.43 -1.06
N THR A 135 -4.50 8.50 -0.78
CA THR A 135 -5.13 7.75 0.31
C THR A 135 -6.14 6.77 -0.24
N PHE A 136 -6.04 5.50 0.14
CA PHE A 136 -7.05 4.49 -0.14
C PHE A 136 -7.70 4.04 1.16
N SER A 137 -9.02 3.93 1.20
CA SER A 137 -9.76 3.62 2.43
C SER A 137 -10.47 2.27 2.38
N THR A 138 -10.40 1.49 3.46
CA THR A 138 -11.06 0.18 3.61
C THR A 138 -11.83 0.11 4.93
N SER A 139 -12.67 -0.91 5.08
CA SER A 139 -13.32 -1.21 6.37
C SER A 139 -12.37 -2.02 7.26
N ASN A 140 -12.25 -3.32 7.04
CA ASN A 140 -11.18 -4.16 7.62
C ASN A 140 -10.12 -4.49 6.57
N LEU A 141 -8.93 -4.89 7.02
CA LEU A 141 -7.84 -5.38 6.18
C LEU A 141 -7.35 -6.75 6.66
N LEU A 142 -7.31 -7.71 5.74
CA LEU A 142 -6.59 -8.97 5.87
C LEU A 142 -5.53 -9.08 4.77
N MET A 143 -4.28 -9.22 5.17
CA MET A 143 -3.14 -9.49 4.30
C MET A 143 -2.69 -10.93 4.53
N ASN A 144 -3.02 -11.85 3.61
CA ASN A 144 -2.61 -13.24 3.73
C ASN A 144 -1.11 -13.40 3.47
N ALA A 145 -0.52 -14.54 3.85
CA ALA A 145 0.88 -14.84 3.55
C ALA A 145 1.21 -14.68 2.05
N GLY A 146 2.29 -13.96 1.74
CA GLY A 146 2.74 -13.68 0.38
C GLY A 146 1.95 -12.60 -0.38
N SER A 147 1.04 -11.88 0.30
CA SER A 147 0.42 -10.67 -0.23
C SER A 147 1.33 -9.46 -0.05
N THR A 148 1.13 -8.42 -0.87
CA THR A 148 1.98 -7.21 -0.85
C THR A 148 1.15 -5.95 -0.56
N LEU A 149 1.59 -5.16 0.41
CA LEU A 149 1.23 -3.75 0.54
C LEU A 149 2.34 -2.92 -0.10
N ALA A 150 2.01 -2.23 -1.19
CA ALA A 150 2.93 -1.35 -1.90
C ALA A 150 2.63 0.10 -1.53
N ILE A 151 3.64 0.80 -1.00
CA ILE A 151 3.54 2.19 -0.55
C ILE A 151 4.55 3.02 -1.33
N GLU A 152 4.07 4.09 -1.94
CA GLU A 152 4.91 5.14 -2.51
C GLU A 152 5.23 6.18 -1.42
N ILE A 153 6.50 6.54 -1.30
CA ILE A 153 6.94 7.70 -0.53
C ILE A 153 7.51 8.73 -1.48
N ASN A 154 7.60 9.98 -1.05
CA ASN A 154 8.31 11.02 -1.78
C ASN A 154 9.23 11.74 -0.81
N THR A 155 10.52 11.41 -0.88
CA THR A 155 11.54 12.01 -0.01
C THR A 155 11.81 13.48 -0.31
N SER A 156 11.49 13.96 -1.52
CA SER A 156 11.61 15.37 -1.87
C SER A 156 10.55 16.24 -1.19
N THR A 157 9.39 15.66 -0.85
CA THR A 157 8.27 16.38 -0.21
C THR A 157 7.92 15.86 1.18
N ALA A 158 8.60 14.82 1.68
CA ALA A 158 8.28 14.15 2.93
C ALA A 158 6.81 13.68 3.02
N THR A 159 6.28 13.14 1.92
CA THR A 159 4.91 12.63 1.84
C THR A 159 4.89 11.13 1.55
N THR A 160 3.80 10.45 1.88
CA THR A 160 3.63 9.01 1.65
C THR A 160 2.20 8.72 1.25
N ASP A 161 2.00 7.63 0.51
CA ASP A 161 0.71 6.97 0.43
C ASP A 161 0.20 6.60 1.82
N LEU A 162 -1.13 6.59 1.94
CA LEU A 162 -1.82 6.20 3.16
C LEU A 162 -2.87 5.13 2.86
N LEU A 163 -2.74 3.98 3.51
CA LEU A 163 -3.84 3.02 3.64
C LEU A 163 -4.64 3.34 4.90
N LYS A 164 -5.87 3.84 4.74
CA LYS A 164 -6.77 4.10 5.85
C LYS A 164 -7.71 2.92 6.08
N VAL A 165 -7.53 2.18 7.15
CA VAL A 165 -8.39 1.09 7.59
C VAL A 165 -9.30 1.61 8.69
N ASN A 166 -10.61 1.45 8.57
CA ASN A 166 -11.57 1.96 9.57
C ASN A 166 -11.97 0.86 10.58
N GLY A 167 -11.12 -0.15 10.74
CA GLY A 167 -11.42 -1.43 11.37
C GLY A 167 -10.14 -2.25 11.54
N ASN A 168 -10.29 -3.54 11.82
CA ASN A 168 -9.15 -4.38 12.20
C ASN A 168 -8.16 -4.58 11.06
N VAL A 169 -6.88 -4.72 11.44
CA VAL A 169 -5.77 -5.09 10.56
C VAL A 169 -5.23 -6.45 10.99
N ALA A 170 -5.24 -7.40 10.07
CA ALA A 170 -4.62 -8.71 10.25
C ALA A 170 -3.55 -8.93 9.18
N LEU A 171 -2.32 -9.16 9.62
CA LEU A 171 -1.18 -9.47 8.77
C LEU A 171 -0.75 -10.92 9.04
N ASP A 172 -1.07 -11.84 8.14
CA ASP A 172 -0.57 -13.21 8.25
C ASP A 172 0.95 -13.24 8.09
N ALA A 173 1.61 -14.20 8.74
CA ALA A 173 3.05 -14.35 8.65
C ALA A 173 3.52 -14.46 7.19
N GLY A 174 4.38 -13.52 6.76
CA GLY A 174 4.84 -13.43 5.38
C GLY A 174 4.05 -12.45 4.51
N ALA A 175 3.16 -11.63 5.06
CA ALA A 175 2.70 -10.40 4.40
C ALA A 175 3.92 -9.49 4.11
N ILE A 176 3.93 -8.86 2.94
CA ILE A 176 5.10 -8.14 2.39
C ILE A 176 4.79 -6.64 2.37
N LEU A 177 5.73 -5.83 2.85
CA LEU A 177 5.77 -4.39 2.60
C LEU A 177 6.77 -4.12 1.48
N THR A 178 6.38 -3.31 0.51
CA THR A 178 7.30 -2.75 -0.49
C THR A 178 7.19 -1.24 -0.50
N LEU A 179 8.33 -0.57 -0.53
CA LEU A 179 8.43 0.89 -0.56
C LEU A 179 9.06 1.34 -1.88
N THR A 180 8.48 2.36 -2.50
CA THR A 180 9.05 3.02 -3.69
C THR A 180 9.18 4.52 -3.42
N ASP A 181 10.36 5.09 -3.63
CA ASP A 181 10.53 6.54 -3.55
C ASP A 181 10.27 7.19 -4.92
N LEU A 182 9.24 8.03 -5.00
CA LEU A 182 8.92 8.88 -6.15
C LEU A 182 9.73 10.19 -6.15
N GLY A 183 10.41 10.49 -5.05
CA GLY A 183 11.27 11.65 -4.90
C GLY A 183 12.64 11.44 -5.54
N SER A 184 13.59 12.27 -5.10
CA SER A 184 14.98 12.23 -5.58
C SER A 184 15.93 11.57 -4.59
N ASN A 185 15.43 10.64 -3.76
CA ASN A 185 16.19 9.99 -2.70
C ASN A 185 16.87 10.99 -1.75
N VAL A 186 16.11 12.00 -1.33
CA VAL A 186 16.58 13.05 -0.42
C VAL A 186 16.68 12.49 1.00
N ALA A 187 17.76 12.84 1.72
CA ALA A 187 17.85 12.56 3.15
C ALA A 187 16.85 13.46 3.91
N LEU A 188 15.85 12.85 4.51
CA LEU A 188 14.86 13.53 5.34
C LEU A 188 15.48 13.95 6.67
N ALA A 189 14.95 15.02 7.27
CA ALA A 189 15.35 15.44 8.61
C ALA A 189 15.08 14.31 9.62
N LEU A 190 15.93 14.14 10.64
CA LEU A 190 15.72 13.15 11.70
C LEU A 190 14.39 13.40 12.43
N GLY A 191 13.68 12.32 12.75
CA GLY A 191 12.35 12.35 13.37
C GLY A 191 11.21 12.60 12.38
N THR A 192 11.48 12.74 11.08
CA THR A 192 10.42 12.81 10.07
C THR A 192 9.63 11.50 10.10
N THR A 193 8.32 11.59 10.34
CA THR A 193 7.43 10.43 10.47
C THR A 193 6.48 10.39 9.27
N LEU A 194 6.44 9.24 8.60
CA LEU A 194 5.54 8.94 7.49
C LEU A 194 4.54 7.88 7.95
N THR A 195 3.26 8.23 8.04
CA THR A 195 2.19 7.28 8.37
C THR A 195 1.76 6.54 7.10
N ILE A 196 2.02 5.24 7.03
CA ILE A 196 1.73 4.42 5.85
C ILE A 196 0.41 3.67 5.97
N LEU A 197 -0.05 3.43 7.20
CA LEU A 197 -1.34 2.81 7.51
C LEU A 197 -1.93 3.43 8.77
N ASP A 198 -3.18 3.89 8.70
CA ASP A 198 -3.98 4.37 9.85
C ASP A 198 -5.11 3.36 10.06
N TYR A 199 -5.19 2.72 11.22
CA TYR A 199 -6.27 1.78 11.56
C TYR A 199 -7.29 2.32 12.56
N GLY A 200 -7.10 3.54 13.06
CA GLY A 200 -8.06 4.24 13.90
C GLY A 200 -8.20 3.72 15.34
N ASN A 201 -8.80 4.57 16.19
CA ASN A 201 -8.68 4.50 17.65
C ASN A 201 -9.33 3.31 18.37
N THR A 202 -10.04 2.45 17.66
CA THR A 202 -10.78 1.31 18.25
C THR A 202 -10.46 -0.02 17.60
N ALA A 203 -9.59 0.00 16.58
CA ALA A 203 -9.22 -1.20 15.85
C ALA A 203 -8.04 -1.91 16.52
N THR A 204 -7.90 -3.18 16.20
CA THR A 204 -6.75 -3.99 16.61
C THR A 204 -5.87 -4.29 15.42
N TRP A 205 -4.57 -4.39 15.68
CA TRP A 205 -3.58 -4.86 14.74
C TRP A 205 -3.00 -6.20 15.22
N THR A 206 -2.72 -7.09 14.28
CA THR A 206 -2.02 -8.36 14.54
C THR A 206 -1.05 -8.68 13.41
N GLY A 207 0.10 -9.28 13.79
CA GLY A 207 1.10 -9.81 12.86
C GLY A 207 2.02 -8.76 12.24
N LEU A 208 3.09 -9.18 11.56
CA LEU A 208 4.17 -8.27 11.13
C LEU A 208 4.34 -8.33 9.61
N PHE A 209 4.79 -7.21 9.02
CA PHE A 209 5.28 -7.20 7.65
C PHE A 209 6.67 -7.85 7.55
N THR A 210 6.96 -8.30 6.34
CA THR A 210 8.32 -8.62 5.88
C THR A 210 8.76 -7.59 4.84
N LEU A 211 10.03 -7.22 4.87
CA LEU A 211 10.66 -6.36 3.87
C LEU A 211 11.93 -7.05 3.40
N ASN A 212 12.04 -7.31 2.09
CA ASN A 212 13.17 -8.03 1.50
C ASN A 212 13.45 -9.40 2.17
N GLY A 213 12.38 -10.10 2.58
CA GLY A 213 12.46 -11.40 3.25
C GLY A 213 12.77 -11.35 4.75
N VAL A 214 12.97 -10.17 5.33
CA VAL A 214 13.22 -9.99 6.77
C VAL A 214 11.93 -9.56 7.45
N VAL A 215 11.57 -10.22 8.55
CA VAL A 215 10.44 -9.80 9.40
C VAL A 215 10.80 -8.48 10.06
N LEU A 216 9.96 -7.47 9.83
CA LEU A 216 10.06 -6.18 10.48
C LEU A 216 9.32 -6.24 11.81
N ALA A 217 10.04 -6.58 12.88
CA ALA A 217 9.53 -6.44 14.24
C ALA A 217 9.19 -4.97 14.54
N ASP A 218 8.36 -4.75 15.54
CA ASP A 218 8.11 -3.41 16.06
C ASP A 218 9.42 -2.75 16.50
N ASP A 219 9.54 -1.45 16.22
CA ASP A 219 10.75 -0.64 16.40
C ASP A 219 12.01 -1.11 15.63
N SER A 220 11.86 -2.04 14.68
CA SER A 220 12.98 -2.46 13.85
C SER A 220 13.44 -1.34 12.91
N ILE A 221 14.74 -1.30 12.65
CA ILE A 221 15.37 -0.30 11.80
C ILE A 221 15.77 -0.94 10.47
N PHE A 222 15.51 -0.24 9.36
CA PHE A 222 16.00 -0.60 8.04
C PHE A 222 16.41 0.64 7.25
N THR A 223 17.24 0.45 6.22
CA THR A 223 17.70 1.53 5.35
C THR A 223 17.00 1.46 4.00
N MET A 224 16.53 2.60 3.52
CA MET A 224 16.02 2.77 2.17
C MET A 224 16.62 4.03 1.55
N GLY A 225 17.45 3.84 0.52
CA GLY A 225 18.14 4.94 -0.13
C GLY A 225 19.03 5.72 0.86
N ALA A 226 18.82 7.04 0.96
CA ALA A 226 19.56 7.92 1.86
C ALA A 226 19.02 7.92 3.31
N ASN A 227 17.90 7.24 3.56
CA ASN A 227 17.17 7.30 4.83
C ASN A 227 17.30 6.00 5.61
N THR A 228 17.37 6.12 6.93
CA THR A 228 17.24 5.00 7.87
C THR A 228 15.94 5.19 8.63
N PHE A 229 15.03 4.23 8.52
CA PHE A 229 13.70 4.28 9.10
C PHE A 229 13.58 3.27 10.23
N GLN A 230 12.95 3.69 11.31
CA GLN A 230 12.36 2.83 12.33
C GLN A 230 10.88 2.64 11.99
N ILE A 231 10.41 1.40 11.91
CA ILE A 231 8.97 1.10 11.79
C ILE A 231 8.36 0.97 13.18
N SER A 232 7.17 1.54 13.38
CA SER A 232 6.35 1.28 14.57
C SER A 232 4.94 0.90 14.11
N TYR A 233 4.35 -0.11 14.74
CA TYR A 233 3.00 -0.61 14.42
C TYR A 233 1.90 -0.03 15.32
N ASP A 234 2.29 0.71 16.36
CA ASP A 234 1.43 1.37 17.32
C ASP A 234 1.62 2.91 17.35
N GLY A 235 2.38 3.44 16.38
CA GLY A 235 2.68 4.84 16.14
C GLY A 235 3.85 5.41 16.94
N TYR A 236 4.52 6.43 16.39
CA TYR A 236 5.61 7.12 17.09
C TYR A 236 5.06 8.09 18.15
N ASN A 237 5.53 7.96 19.40
CA ASN A 237 5.28 8.91 20.50
C ASN A 237 3.80 9.02 20.95
N GLY A 238 3.05 7.91 20.95
CA GLY A 238 1.75 7.82 21.61
C GLY A 238 0.52 8.13 20.74
N SER A 239 0.69 8.35 19.44
CA SER A 239 -0.41 8.20 18.47
C SER A 239 -0.74 6.72 18.32
N ILE A 240 -1.51 6.20 19.28
CA ILE A 240 -2.01 4.84 19.21
C ILE A 240 -2.77 4.65 17.88
N ASN A 241 -2.49 3.56 17.17
CA ASN A 241 -3.24 3.04 16.02
C ASN A 241 -2.78 3.42 14.60
N ASP A 242 -1.48 3.69 14.42
CA ASP A 242 -0.87 3.89 13.10
C ASP A 242 0.33 2.95 12.89
N ILE A 243 0.57 2.53 11.64
CA ILE A 243 1.87 2.01 11.21
C ILE A 243 2.66 3.16 10.58
N THR A 244 3.83 3.44 11.15
CA THR A 244 4.63 4.61 10.81
C THR A 244 6.07 4.24 10.47
N LEU A 245 6.72 5.07 9.66
CA LEU A 245 8.15 5.04 9.36
C LEU A 245 8.78 6.35 9.83
N THR A 246 9.64 6.31 10.84
CA THR A 246 10.31 7.49 11.38
C THR A 246 11.79 7.48 11.04
N THR A 247 12.32 8.58 10.51
CA THR A 247 13.76 8.66 10.24
C THR A 247 14.57 8.73 11.53
N VAL A 248 15.56 7.85 11.65
CA VAL A 248 16.42 7.73 12.82
C VAL A 248 17.89 7.74 12.41
N VAL A 249 18.75 7.97 13.40
CA VAL A 249 20.19 7.79 13.22
C VAL A 249 20.48 6.29 13.27
N PRO A 250 21.26 5.72 12.33
CA PRO A 250 21.75 4.36 12.47
C PRO A 250 22.51 4.24 13.79
N GLU A 251 22.15 3.27 14.64
CA GLU A 251 22.91 3.04 15.86
C GLU A 251 24.40 2.84 15.50
N PRO A 252 25.34 3.54 16.15
CA PRO A 252 26.74 3.36 15.85
C PRO A 252 27.09 1.92 16.16
N ALA A 253 27.70 1.22 15.20
CA ALA A 253 28.18 -0.14 15.41
C ALA A 253 28.98 -0.18 16.74
N PRO A 254 28.72 -1.13 17.65
CA PRO A 254 29.27 -1.11 19.01
C PRO A 254 30.81 -1.00 19.06
N PHE A 255 31.49 -1.41 17.99
CA PHE A 255 32.93 -1.26 17.82
C PHE A 255 33.41 0.20 17.70
N ALA A 256 32.61 1.11 17.12
CA ALA A 256 32.98 2.53 17.01
C ALA A 256 33.05 3.20 18.39
N VAL A 257 32.12 2.87 19.29
CA VAL A 257 32.12 3.35 20.67
C VAL A 257 33.25 2.69 21.49
N LEU A 258 33.50 1.40 21.28
CA LEU A 258 34.58 0.67 21.95
C LEU A 258 35.98 1.19 21.56
N ILE A 259 36.20 1.51 20.28
CA ILE A 259 37.48 2.07 19.79
C ILE A 259 37.68 3.48 20.35
N MET A 260 36.64 4.32 20.37
CA MET A 260 36.73 5.67 20.95
C MET A 260 37.00 5.62 22.45
N GLY A 261 36.32 4.74 23.20
CA GLY A 261 36.56 4.53 24.63
C GLY A 261 37.95 3.97 24.92
N GLY A 262 38.41 3.01 24.12
CA GLY A 262 39.75 2.41 24.22
C GLY A 262 40.88 3.40 23.94
N CYS A 263 40.74 4.24 22.91
CA CYS A 263 41.68 5.32 22.60
C CYS A 263 41.77 6.35 23.72
N PHE A 264 40.63 6.72 24.33
CA PHE A 264 40.60 7.67 25.44
C PHE A 264 41.30 7.14 26.69
N LEU A 265 41.05 5.88 27.04
CA LEU A 265 41.73 5.19 28.14
C LEU A 265 43.23 5.02 27.87
N TRP A 266 43.62 4.73 26.64
CA TRP A 266 45.03 4.62 26.26
C TRP A 266 45.76 5.98 26.36
N ILE A 267 45.14 7.07 25.92
CA ILE A 267 45.68 8.43 26.05
C ILE A 267 45.83 8.82 27.53
N LEU A 268 44.83 8.54 28.37
CA LEU A 268 44.89 8.79 29.82
C LEU A 268 45.99 7.96 30.50
N SER A 269 46.16 6.70 30.10
CA SER A 269 47.21 5.82 30.63
C SER A 269 48.62 6.30 30.31
N ARG A 270 48.83 6.97 29.16
CA ARG A 270 50.12 7.58 28.79
C ARG A 270 50.44 8.83 29.62
N ARG A 271 49.43 9.62 29.99
CA ARG A 271 49.64 10.83 30.80
C ARG A 271 50.07 10.50 32.24
N HIS A 272 49.54 9.42 32.82
CA HIS A 272 49.94 9.00 34.18
C HIS A 272 51.36 8.42 34.26
N ARG A 273 51.88 7.79 33.19
CA ARG A 273 53.24 7.22 33.20
C ARG A 273 54.35 8.27 33.09
N SER A 274 54.02 9.50 32.69
CA SER A 274 54.98 10.59 32.49
C SER A 274 55.40 11.27 33.80
N VAL A 275 54.65 11.08 34.89
CA VAL A 275 54.88 11.74 36.19
C VAL A 275 55.78 10.92 37.12
N LEU A 276 55.96 9.62 36.85
CA LEU A 276 56.80 8.73 37.68
C LEU A 276 58.29 8.67 37.28
N ALA A 277 58.72 9.36 36.22
CA ALA A 277 60.09 9.27 35.69
C ALA A 277 61.03 10.41 36.18
N LEU A 278 60.68 11.13 37.25
CA LEU A 278 61.42 12.30 37.76
C LEU A 278 61.83 12.17 39.25
N ARG A 279 62.05 10.95 39.75
CA ARG A 279 62.67 10.70 41.07
C ARG A 279 63.86 9.78 40.95
#